data_AF-A0A931LRZ4-F1
#
_entry.id   AF-A0A931LRZ4-F1
#
_cell.length_a   1.000
_cell.length_b   1.000
_cell.length_c   1.000
_cell.angle_alpha   90.00
_cell.angle_beta   90.00
_cell.angle_gamma   90.00
#
_symmetry.space_group_name_H-M   'P 1'
#
loop_
_entity.id
_entity.type
_entity.pdbx_description
1 polymer ?
#
loop_
_entity_poly.entity_id
_entity_poly.type
_entity_poly.pdbx_seq_one_letter_code
_entity_poly.pdbx_strand_id
1 'polypeptide(L)'
;MAKPKTTIFEYEVDYEGALKEAKKIAQAIVRTYPDLSYDTFIRWDEGVFIEFYGQNEEFVDRVINSKSLRKRQLDLILEGKPIYFIYGGPTERNKQTNDSSAYKRTKKKKAR
;
A
#
# COMPACT_ATOMS: atom_id res chain seq x y z
N MET A 1 -29.84 24.92 -11.31
CA MET A 1 -28.48 24.53 -10.87
C MET A 1 -28.29 23.05 -11.20
N ALA A 2 -27.40 22.72 -12.14
CA ALA A 2 -27.12 21.33 -12.50
C ALA A 2 -26.24 20.70 -11.40
N LYS A 3 -26.69 19.59 -10.80
CA LYS A 3 -25.87 18.80 -9.87
C LYS A 3 -24.66 18.26 -10.66
N PRO A 4 -23.42 18.35 -10.15
CA PRO A 4 -22.28 17.75 -10.83
C PRO A 4 -22.55 16.25 -10.97
N LYS A 5 -22.50 15.73 -12.20
CA LYS A 5 -22.47 14.29 -12.44
C LYS A 5 -21.13 13.80 -11.88
N THR A 6 -21.17 13.18 -10.70
CA THR A 6 -20.01 12.47 -10.15
C THR A 6 -19.65 11.37 -11.14
N THR A 7 -18.58 11.56 -11.91
CA THR A 7 -18.05 10.50 -12.77
C THR A 7 -17.42 9.46 -11.86
N ILE A 8 -18.13 8.35 -11.65
CA ILE A 8 -17.58 7.17 -10.99
C ILE A 8 -16.78 6.45 -12.09
N PHE A 9 -15.46 6.53 -12.00
CA PHE A 9 -14.59 5.73 -12.86
C PHE A 9 -14.62 4.30 -12.30
N GLU A 10 -15.33 3.40 -12.99
CA GLU A 10 -15.26 1.97 -12.73
C GLU A 10 -14.04 1.41 -13.48
N TYR A 11 -12.98 1.10 -12.74
CA TYR A 11 -11.82 0.38 -13.24
C TYR A 11 -11.77 -1.00 -12.57
N GLU A 12 -11.43 -2.03 -13.34
CA GLU A 12 -11.15 -3.35 -12.80
C GLU A 12 -9.86 -3.27 -11.99
N VAL A 13 -9.97 -3.25 -10.66
CA VAL A 13 -8.82 -3.05 -9.77
C VAL A 13 -8.01 -4.35 -9.68
N ASP A 14 -6.80 -4.35 -10.24
CA ASP A 14 -5.83 -5.43 -10.07
C ASP A 14 -5.09 -5.27 -8.73
N TYR A 15 -5.73 -5.68 -7.63
CA TYR A 15 -5.14 -5.60 -6.28
C TYR A 15 -3.87 -6.45 -6.13
N GLU A 16 -3.78 -7.61 -6.80
CA GLU A 16 -2.59 -8.46 -6.74
C GLU A 16 -1.40 -7.84 -7.48
N GLY A 17 -1.65 -7.29 -8.67
CA GLY A 17 -0.65 -6.54 -9.43
C GLY A 17 -0.22 -5.27 -8.71
N ALA A 18 -1.17 -4.54 -8.13
CA ALA A 18 -0.89 -3.37 -7.31
C ALA A 18 -0.04 -3.72 -6.09
N LEU A 19 -0.30 -4.84 -5.41
CA LEU A 19 0.51 -5.29 -4.26
C LEU A 19 1.94 -5.65 -4.67
N LYS A 20 2.11 -6.36 -5.80
CA LYS A 20 3.44 -6.70 -6.32
C LYS A 20 4.23 -5.46 -6.70
N GLU A 21 3.58 -4.51 -7.35
CA GLU A 21 4.21 -3.25 -7.77
C GLU A 21 4.53 -2.35 -6.57
N ALA A 22 3.62 -2.28 -5.60
CA ALA A 22 3.83 -1.57 -4.35
C ALA A 22 5.08 -2.07 -3.60
N LYS A 23 5.26 -3.40 -3.50
CA LYS A 23 6.46 -4.00 -2.88
C LYS A 23 7.73 -3.64 -3.63
N LYS A 24 7.73 -3.65 -4.97
CA LYS A 24 8.91 -3.26 -5.76
C LYS A 24 9.29 -1.80 -5.53
N ILE A 25 8.30 -0.91 -5.51
CA ILE A 25 8.52 0.52 -5.27
C ILE A 25 9.07 0.74 -3.86
N ALA A 26 8.46 0.12 -2.85
CA ALA A 26 8.90 0.23 -1.47
C ALA A 26 10.32 -0.30 -1.27
N GLN A 27 10.67 -1.44 -1.88
CA GLN A 27 12.04 -1.98 -1.87
C GLN A 27 13.05 -1.04 -2.53
N ALA A 28 12.68 -0.40 -3.66
CA ALA A 28 13.55 0.56 -4.32
C ALA A 28 13.80 1.79 -3.43
N ILE A 29 12.76 2.29 -2.76
CA ILE A 29 12.84 3.44 -1.84
C ILE A 29 13.72 3.09 -0.63
N VAL A 30 13.51 1.95 0.03
CA VAL A 30 14.34 1.53 1.17
C VAL A 30 15.79 1.25 0.75
N ARG A 31 16.02 0.79 -0.49
CA ARG A 31 17.39 0.64 -1.00
C ARG A 31 18.10 1.98 -1.16
N THR A 32 17.37 3.05 -1.50
CA THR A 32 17.91 4.42 -1.57
C THR A 32 18.00 5.07 -0.19
N TYR A 33 17.06 4.78 0.70
CA TYR A 33 16.95 5.33 2.06
C TYR A 33 16.93 4.19 3.09
N PRO A 34 18.09 3.64 3.47
CA PRO A 34 18.17 2.45 4.33
C PRO A 34 17.67 2.68 5.76
N ASP A 35 17.51 3.93 6.18
CA ASP A 35 16.92 4.30 7.48
C ASP A 35 15.38 4.16 7.50
N LEU A 36 14.78 3.86 6.35
CA LEU A 36 13.35 3.61 6.23
C LEU A 36 13.06 2.10 6.31
N SER A 37 11.95 1.77 6.93
CA SER A 37 11.30 0.47 6.81
C SER A 37 9.90 0.65 6.24
N TYR A 38 9.29 -0.42 5.74
CA TYR A 38 7.95 -0.34 5.17
C TYR A 38 7.10 -1.56 5.52
N ASP A 39 5.79 -1.35 5.53
CA ASP A 39 4.78 -2.40 5.45
C ASP A 39 3.84 -2.14 4.27
N THR A 40 3.17 -3.18 3.79
CA THR A 40 2.19 -3.10 2.71
C THR A 40 0.91 -3.81 3.09
N PHE A 41 -0.23 -3.13 3.00
CA PHE A 41 -1.54 -3.73 3.26
C PHE A 41 -2.56 -3.32 2.20
N ILE A 42 -3.61 -4.11 2.07
CA ILE A 42 -4.72 -3.86 1.14
C ILE A 42 -5.90 -3.36 1.97
N ARG A 43 -6.49 -2.24 1.56
CA ARG A 43 -7.84 -1.84 1.98
C ARG A 43 -8.77 -2.05 0.81
N TRP A 44 -9.67 -3.02 0.97
CA TRP A 44 -10.74 -3.28 0.01
C TRP A 44 -11.53 -1.99 -0.22
N ASP A 45 -11.90 -1.72 -1.47
CA ASP A 45 -12.56 -0.49 -1.94
C ASP A 45 -11.70 0.80 -1.99
N GLU A 46 -10.48 0.79 -1.46
CA GLU A 46 -9.55 1.93 -1.54
C GLU A 46 -8.33 1.63 -2.43
N GLY A 47 -7.58 0.58 -2.13
CA GLY A 47 -6.33 0.24 -2.83
C GLY A 47 -5.27 -0.41 -1.95
N VAL A 48 -4.04 -0.35 -2.43
CA VAL A 48 -2.85 -0.85 -1.73
C VAL A 48 -2.12 0.30 -1.07
N PHE A 49 -1.82 0.15 0.20
CA PHE A 49 -1.10 1.14 0.99
C PHE A 49 0.31 0.65 1.27
N ILE A 50 1.28 1.55 1.11
CA ILE A 50 2.66 1.38 1.53
C ILE A 50 2.87 2.34 2.68
N GLU A 51 3.12 1.78 3.84
CA GLU A 51 3.35 2.53 5.06
C GLU A 51 4.85 2.56 5.34
N PHE A 52 5.43 3.76 5.36
CA PHE A 52 6.84 3.95 5.66
C PHE A 52 7.05 4.37 7.11
N TYR A 53 8.01 3.72 7.74
CA TYR A 53 8.43 4.00 9.10
C TYR A 53 9.88 4.49 9.10
N GLY A 54 10.18 5.47 9.96
CA GLY A 54 11.51 6.03 10.11
C GLY A 54 11.62 6.84 11.39
N GLN A 55 12.84 7.18 11.80
CA GLN A 55 13.09 7.88 13.07
C GLN A 55 12.55 9.31 13.11
N ASN A 56 12.37 9.95 11.95
CA ASN A 56 11.91 11.33 11.84
C ASN A 56 10.77 11.43 10.82
N GLU A 57 9.60 11.86 11.28
CA GLU A 57 8.41 12.10 10.45
C GLU A 57 8.68 13.04 9.28
N GLU A 58 9.38 14.17 9.51
CA GLU A 58 9.68 15.14 8.46
C GLU A 58 10.58 14.55 7.37
N PHE A 59 11.44 13.61 7.74
CA PHE A 59 12.28 12.90 6.77
C PHE A 59 11.44 11.95 5.95
N VAL A 60 10.58 11.13 6.58
CA VAL A 60 9.71 10.21 5.85
C VAL A 60 8.77 10.98 4.93
N ASP A 61 8.14 12.04 5.45
CA ASP A 61 7.24 12.91 4.69
C ASP A 61 7.95 13.50 3.45
N ARG A 62 9.17 14.02 3.62
CA ARG A 62 9.95 14.56 2.49
C ARG A 62 10.24 13.52 1.41
N VAL A 63 10.50 12.28 1.79
CA VAL A 63 10.78 11.19 0.85
C VAL A 63 9.49 10.82 0.11
N ILE A 64 8.42 10.49 0.83
CA ILE A 64 7.17 9.98 0.23
C ILE A 64 6.41 11.06 -0.54
N ASN A 65 6.48 12.33 -0.09
CA ASN A 65 5.89 13.48 -0.77
C ASN A 65 6.83 14.15 -1.78
N SER A 66 7.92 13.51 -2.19
CA SER A 66 8.74 14.00 -3.29
C SER A 66 7.94 14.11 -4.59
N LYS A 67 8.23 15.12 -5.43
CA LYS A 67 7.47 15.38 -6.66
C LYS A 67 7.45 14.17 -7.61
N SER A 68 8.56 13.44 -7.69
CA SER A 68 8.70 12.24 -8.51
C SER A 68 7.80 11.11 -8.03
N LEU A 69 7.75 10.86 -6.72
CA LEU A 69 6.90 9.82 -6.14
C LEU A 69 5.41 10.16 -6.27
N ARG A 70 5.03 11.41 -6.02
CA ARG A 70 3.64 11.86 -6.21
C ARG A 70 3.17 11.72 -7.67
N LYS A 71 4.02 12.06 -8.63
CA LYS A 71 3.69 11.85 -10.06
C LYS A 71 3.51 10.36 -10.36
N ARG A 72 4.43 9.52 -9.90
CA ARG A 72 4.34 8.06 -10.09
C ARG A 72 3.10 7.47 -9.42
N GLN A 73 2.70 7.97 -8.26
CA GLN A 73 1.47 7.57 -7.57
C GLN A 73 0.24 7.82 -8.44
N LEU A 74 0.13 9.02 -9.02
CA LEU A 74 -0.97 9.40 -9.89
C LEU A 74 -1.00 8.54 -11.17
N ASP A 75 0.16 8.31 -11.78
CA ASP A 75 0.26 7.45 -12.96
C ASP A 75 -0.25 6.02 -12.66
N LEU A 76 0.11 5.45 -11.50
CA LEU A 76 -0.35 4.13 -11.07
C LEU A 76 -1.86 4.08 -10.81
N ILE A 77 -2.42 5.11 -10.18
CA ILE A 77 -3.87 5.23 -9.96
C ILE A 77 -4.61 5.29 -11.30
N LEU A 78 -4.08 6.04 -12.28
CA LEU A 78 -4.66 6.14 -13.62
C LEU A 78 -4.53 4.82 -14.43
N GLU A 79 -3.52 4.00 -14.12
CA GLU A 79 -3.37 2.64 -14.67
C GLU A 79 -4.30 1.59 -14.02
N GLY A 80 -5.14 1.97 -13.05
CA GLY A 80 -5.99 1.02 -12.31
C GLY A 80 -5.25 0.25 -11.21
N LYS A 81 -4.07 0.72 -10.80
CA LYS A 81 -3.29 0.19 -9.66
C LYS A 81 -3.27 1.23 -8.54
N PRO A 82 -4.35 1.35 -7.76
CA PRO A 82 -4.46 2.35 -6.71
C PRO A 82 -3.44 2.03 -5.60
N ILE A 83 -2.31 2.71 -5.62
CA ILE A 83 -1.22 2.58 -4.65
C ILE A 83 -1.07 3.91 -3.91
N TYR A 84 -0.99 3.86 -2.59
CA TYR A 84 -0.88 5.02 -1.72
C TYR A 84 0.35 4.92 -0.83
N PHE A 85 1.06 6.03 -0.67
CA PHE A 85 2.21 6.13 0.24
C PHE A 85 1.78 6.90 1.49
N ILE A 86 1.98 6.33 2.67
CA ILE A 86 1.62 6.94 3.95
C ILE A 86 2.78 6.87 4.94
N TYR A 87 2.78 7.78 5.91
CA TYR A 87 3.68 7.70 7.06
C TYR A 87 3.05 6.84 8.16
N GLY A 88 3.80 5.86 8.65
CA GLY A 88 3.37 4.92 9.70
C GLY A 88 3.78 5.30 11.12
N GLY A 89 4.43 6.44 11.31
CA GLY A 89 4.96 6.84 12.62
C GLY A 89 6.41 6.39 12.86
N PRO A 90 6.98 6.79 14.01
CA PRO A 90 8.27 6.33 14.45
C PRO A 90 8.21 4.82 14.69
N THR A 91 9.25 4.10 14.25
CA THR A 91 9.33 2.64 14.39
C THR A 91 9.49 2.25 15.87
N GLU A 92 8.42 2.24 16.64
CA GLU A 92 8.37 1.34 17.79
C GLU A 92 8.31 -0.06 17.22
N ARG A 93 9.39 -0.84 17.35
CA ARG A 93 9.38 -2.28 17.02
C ARG A 93 8.42 -3.02 17.96
N ASN A 94 7.11 -2.81 17.82
CA ASN A 94 6.09 -3.59 18.48
C ASN A 94 5.45 -4.52 17.46
N LYS A 95 6.02 -5.73 17.43
CA LYS A 95 5.38 -7.02 17.14
C LYS A 95 3.92 -6.90 16.65
N GLN A 96 3.72 -6.65 15.36
CA GLN A 96 2.56 -7.22 14.69
C GLN A 96 3.01 -8.52 14.06
N THR A 97 2.83 -9.55 14.89
CA THR A 97 2.89 -10.96 14.54
C THR A 97 2.31 -11.20 13.16
N ASN A 98 3.11 -11.86 12.33
CA ASN A 98 2.66 -12.71 11.24
C ASN A 98 1.33 -13.40 11.60
N ASP A 99 0.21 -12.89 11.08
CA ASP A 99 -1.04 -13.64 11.06
C ASP A 99 -1.68 -13.67 9.66
N SER A 100 -0.82 -13.83 8.65
CA SER A 100 -1.24 -14.31 7.33
C SER A 100 -1.47 -15.84 7.31
N SER A 101 -1.55 -16.51 8.47
CA SER A 101 -1.79 -17.96 8.59
C SER A 101 -3.26 -18.32 8.92
N ALA A 102 -4.17 -17.36 8.99
CA ALA A 102 -5.58 -17.65 9.31
C ALA A 102 -6.39 -18.31 8.16
N TYR A 103 -5.81 -18.50 6.96
CA TYR A 103 -6.47 -19.24 5.87
C TYR A 103 -5.90 -20.65 5.65
N LYS A 104 -5.64 -21.39 6.73
CA LYS A 104 -5.45 -22.85 6.64
C LYS A 104 -6.80 -23.57 6.65
N ARG A 105 -7.27 -23.91 5.44
CA ARG A 105 -7.99 -25.13 5.07
C ARG A 105 -8.91 -25.74 6.15
N THR A 106 -10.18 -25.35 6.18
CA THR A 106 -11.25 -26.26 6.65
C THR A 106 -11.58 -27.28 5.56
N LYS A 107 -10.68 -28.24 5.30
CA LYS A 107 -11.08 -29.53 4.72
C LYS A 107 -11.52 -30.43 5.88
N LYS A 108 -12.79 -30.31 6.31
CA LYS A 108 -13.39 -31.32 7.20
C LYS A 108 -14.06 -32.39 6.33
N LYS A 109 -13.42 -33.56 6.32
CA LYS A 109 -13.91 -34.83 5.77
C LYS A 109 -15.39 -35.05 6.13
N LYS A 110 -16.23 -35.28 5.13
CA LYS A 110 -17.54 -35.92 5.31
C LYS A 110 -17.30 -37.43 5.23
N ALA A 111 -17.15 -38.06 6.39
CA ALA A 111 -17.24 -39.51 6.52
C ALA A 111 -18.65 -39.83 7.03
N ARG A 112 -19.44 -40.49 6.20
CA ARG A 112 -20.50 -41.42 6.57
C ARG A 112 -20.61 -42.45 5.47
#